data_AF-A0A7S1MPV1-F1
#
_entry.id   AF-A0A7S1MPV1-F1
#
_cell.length_a   1.000
_cell.length_b   1.000
_cell.length_c   1.000
_cell.angle_alpha   90.00
_cell.angle_beta   90.00
_cell.angle_gamma   90.00
#
_symmetry.space_group_name_H-M   'P 1'
#
loop_
_entity.id
_entity.type
_entity.pdbx_description
1 polymer ?
#
loop_
_entity_poly.entity_id
_entity_poly.type
_entity_poly.pdbx_seq_one_letter_code
_entity_poly.pdbx_strand_id
1 'polypeptide(L)'
;AKPLEDKAVEPAGGLFAKAVPPSKRTRTVVANLPTAQAKVDCAVSATVEDFLEHLKTQVDFDCDTYRVFRVPPPGKASDAKRDATAAEVLGIAFLAEQEGARENLDPSTNAGKQWRRLLEGAKAPMAGRDRLGLRTHELWLLPPEEPSDDEEEAVNIEVEEHVVVHATCQQANVKDFFSATRDCNILVPAGATVAQLREVLGDSLPSSAKVMADRKSRGLVALKDSEAVPPEVRFSDFKGKYRFYVKITHRQALLAMTIMRNFFRKPSQQSRLDAIEAESKGEPETRAELLKILTEEVYPRIWAHMGIPTDELTAGQMMGELARCVFADLEIAEVWMEAEYLMRNQQNYLMAVGAVNMHRSNNGMEPVH
;
A
#
# COMPACT_ATOMS: atom_id res chain seq x y z
N ALA A 1 -70.70 39.05 -1.63
CA ALA A 1 -69.67 38.00 -1.75
C ALA A 1 -68.68 38.19 -0.61
N LYS A 2 -68.62 37.25 0.34
CA LYS A 2 -67.60 37.22 1.41
C LYS A 2 -66.51 36.21 0.99
N PRO A 3 -65.21 36.50 1.21
CA PRO A 3 -64.16 35.54 0.92
C PRO A 3 -64.20 34.41 1.95
N LEU A 4 -64.04 33.18 1.47
CA LEU A 4 -63.88 31.98 2.29
C LEU A 4 -62.49 32.02 2.92
N GLU A 5 -62.44 31.97 4.25
CA GLU A 5 -61.22 31.76 5.02
C GLU A 5 -60.74 30.32 4.85
N ASP A 6 -59.56 30.15 4.26
CA ASP A 6 -58.83 28.88 4.23
C ASP A 6 -58.33 28.57 5.65
N LYS A 7 -59.07 27.71 6.35
CA LYS A 7 -58.58 27.08 7.58
C LYS A 7 -57.56 26.01 7.20
N ALA A 8 -56.29 26.32 7.44
CA ALA A 8 -55.20 25.35 7.38
C ALA A 8 -55.52 24.15 8.28
N VAL A 9 -55.69 22.98 7.67
CA VAL A 9 -55.85 21.70 8.36
C VAL A 9 -54.49 21.30 8.88
N GLU A 10 -54.28 21.36 10.20
CA GLU A 10 -53.09 20.78 10.83
C GLU A 10 -53.11 19.25 10.59
N PRO A 11 -52.04 18.66 10.04
CA PRO A 11 -51.98 17.23 9.81
C PRO A 11 -51.97 16.50 11.16
N ALA A 12 -53.00 15.70 11.39
CA ALA A 12 -53.11 14.81 12.54
C ALA A 12 -51.83 13.98 12.69
N GLY A 13 -51.22 14.06 13.88
CA GLY A 13 -49.93 13.45 14.21
C GLY A 13 -49.85 11.98 13.81
N GLY A 14 -49.13 11.71 12.72
CA GLY A 14 -48.83 10.37 12.27
C GLY A 14 -47.77 9.72 13.17
N LEU A 15 -47.94 8.44 13.46
CA LEU A 15 -47.00 7.53 14.16
C LEU A 15 -45.59 7.42 13.54
N PHE A 16 -45.27 8.26 12.55
CA PHE A 16 -43.96 8.40 11.92
C PHE A 16 -43.38 9.80 12.12
N ALA A 17 -43.52 10.36 13.33
CA ALA A 17 -42.68 11.49 13.72
C ALA A 17 -41.22 11.04 13.48
N LYS A 18 -40.55 11.65 12.49
CA LYS A 18 -39.15 11.37 12.17
C LYS A 18 -38.39 11.46 13.48
N ALA A 19 -37.94 10.31 13.98
CA ALA A 19 -37.16 10.26 15.20
C ALA A 19 -36.02 11.25 15.03
N VAL A 20 -35.94 12.24 15.93
CA VAL A 20 -34.82 13.18 15.95
C VAL A 20 -33.57 12.31 15.96
N PRO A 21 -32.72 12.38 14.93
CA PRO A 21 -31.56 11.52 14.85
C PRO A 21 -30.79 11.68 16.16
N PRO A 22 -30.40 10.57 16.82
CA PRO A 22 -29.76 10.65 18.13
C PRO A 22 -28.60 11.63 18.03
N SER A 23 -28.54 12.60 18.95
CA SER A 23 -27.53 13.66 18.92
C SER A 23 -26.16 13.00 18.75
N LYS A 24 -25.48 13.26 17.63
CA LYS A 24 -24.15 12.72 17.38
C LYS A 24 -23.28 13.14 18.55
N ARG A 25 -22.68 12.18 19.26
CA ARG A 25 -21.74 12.48 20.33
C ARG A 25 -20.57 13.27 19.72
N THR A 26 -20.32 14.45 20.27
CA THR A 26 -19.19 15.31 19.90
C THR A 26 -18.07 15.17 20.93
N ARG A 27 -16.87 15.56 20.53
CA ARG A 27 -15.70 15.71 21.39
C ARG A 27 -14.86 16.88 20.90
N THR A 28 -14.06 17.44 21.79
CA THR A 28 -13.09 18.49 21.48
C THR A 28 -11.72 17.88 21.21
N VAL A 29 -11.10 18.25 20.11
CA VAL A 29 -9.71 17.90 19.73
C VAL A 29 -8.88 19.17 19.65
N VAL A 30 -7.66 19.16 20.18
CA VAL A 30 -6.73 20.29 20.10
C VAL A 30 -5.94 20.21 18.80
N ALA A 31 -6.02 21.24 17.96
CA ALA A 31 -5.24 21.42 16.75
C ALA A 31 -3.99 22.25 17.06
N ASN A 32 -2.81 21.67 16.93
CA ASN A 32 -1.53 22.37 17.00
C ASN A 32 -1.18 22.89 15.59
N LEU A 33 -1.47 24.16 15.35
CA LEU A 33 -1.12 24.86 14.11
C LEU A 33 0.33 25.38 14.19
N PRO A 34 0.95 25.80 13.06
CA PRO A 34 2.30 26.34 13.07
C PRO A 34 2.47 27.57 13.98
N THR A 35 1.44 28.39 14.13
CA THR A 35 1.48 29.67 14.85
C THR A 35 0.63 29.70 16.12
N ALA A 36 -0.30 28.75 16.31
CA ALA A 36 -1.26 28.80 17.40
C ALA A 36 -1.81 27.40 17.72
N GLN A 37 -2.55 27.30 18.83
CA GLN A 37 -3.39 26.13 19.12
C GLN A 37 -4.86 26.52 19.00
N ALA A 38 -5.68 25.62 18.47
CA ALA A 38 -7.12 25.78 18.40
C ALA A 38 -7.84 24.56 18.98
N LYS A 39 -9.07 24.74 19.46
CA LYS A 39 -9.94 23.65 19.90
C LYS A 39 -11.04 23.47 18.86
N VAL A 40 -11.19 22.25 18.37
CA VAL A 40 -12.17 21.91 17.33
C VAL A 40 -13.12 20.87 17.88
N ASP A 41 -14.40 21.20 17.88
CA ASP A 41 -15.45 20.23 18.21
C ASP A 41 -15.82 19.43 16.96
N CYS A 42 -15.68 18.10 17.03
CA CYS A 42 -16.01 17.19 15.94
C CYS A 42 -16.75 15.95 16.45
N ALA A 43 -17.41 15.21 15.54
CA ALA A 43 -18.06 13.96 15.90
C ALA A 43 -17.03 12.93 16.39
N VAL A 44 -17.44 12.06 17.31
CA VAL A 44 -16.57 10.97 17.82
C VAL A 44 -16.05 10.05 16.69
N SER A 45 -16.77 9.96 15.57
CA SER A 45 -16.41 9.19 14.38
C SER A 45 -15.85 10.03 13.23
N ALA A 46 -15.47 11.29 13.48
CA ALA A 46 -14.98 12.19 12.44
C ALA A 46 -13.73 11.64 11.74
N THR A 47 -13.64 11.86 10.44
CA THR A 47 -12.41 11.67 9.65
C THR A 47 -11.49 12.88 9.80
N VAL A 48 -10.28 12.77 9.24
CA VAL A 48 -9.36 13.92 9.12
C VAL A 48 -9.98 15.01 8.24
N GLU A 49 -10.62 14.63 7.14
CA GLU A 49 -11.33 15.56 6.24
C GLU A 49 -12.45 16.30 6.98
N ASP A 50 -13.30 15.58 7.73
CA ASP A 50 -14.33 16.19 8.58
C ASP A 50 -13.69 17.20 9.55
N PHE A 51 -12.59 16.81 10.21
CA PHE A 51 -11.90 17.68 11.16
C PHE A 51 -11.32 18.94 10.53
N LEU A 52 -10.73 18.85 9.34
CA LEU A 52 -10.20 20.00 8.60
C LEU A 52 -11.32 20.94 8.19
N GLU A 53 -12.47 20.43 7.76
CA GLU A 53 -13.66 21.24 7.46
C GLU A 53 -14.16 21.99 8.71
N HIS A 54 -14.20 21.32 9.87
CA HIS A 54 -14.58 21.95 11.14
C HIS A 54 -13.55 22.98 11.61
N LEU A 55 -12.26 22.72 11.40
CA LEU A 55 -11.19 23.66 11.73
C LEU A 55 -11.29 24.94 10.87
N LYS A 56 -11.50 24.78 9.56
CA LYS A 56 -11.67 25.89 8.60
C LYS A 56 -12.84 26.77 8.99
N THR A 57 -13.98 26.17 9.34
CA THR A 57 -15.19 26.91 9.72
C THR A 57 -15.12 27.56 11.10
N GLN A 58 -14.45 26.94 12.08
CA GLN A 58 -14.38 27.47 13.46
C GLN A 58 -13.27 28.51 13.65
N VAL A 59 -12.17 28.43 12.88
CA VAL A 59 -10.93 29.19 13.12
C VAL A 59 -10.54 30.09 11.95
N ASP A 60 -11.24 30.02 10.82
CA ASP A 60 -10.92 30.76 9.58
C ASP A 60 -9.46 30.53 9.14
N PHE A 61 -9.05 29.26 9.14
CA PHE A 61 -7.71 28.83 8.78
C PHE A 61 -7.76 27.96 7.52
N ASP A 62 -7.06 28.38 6.47
CA ASP A 62 -6.98 27.61 5.22
C ASP A 62 -6.00 26.44 5.40
N CYS A 63 -6.57 25.24 5.56
CA CYS A 63 -5.83 24.02 5.85
C CYS A 63 -6.04 22.90 4.82
N ASP A 64 -6.55 23.21 3.62
CA ASP A 64 -6.90 22.21 2.62
C ASP A 64 -5.70 21.35 2.17
N THR A 65 -4.48 21.91 2.27
CA THR A 65 -3.22 21.24 1.88
C THR A 65 -2.39 20.75 3.06
N TYR A 66 -2.86 20.94 4.31
CA TYR A 66 -2.06 20.65 5.50
C TYR A 66 -2.03 19.15 5.79
N ARG A 67 -0.86 18.68 6.24
CA ARG A 67 -0.66 17.31 6.70
C ARG A 67 -1.03 17.22 8.18
N VAL A 68 -1.81 16.22 8.53
CA VAL A 68 -2.34 16.03 9.89
C VAL A 68 -1.66 14.85 10.56
N PHE A 69 -1.10 15.06 11.75
CA PHE A 69 -0.42 14.02 12.53
C PHE A 69 -1.11 13.83 13.88
N ARG A 70 -1.22 12.57 14.31
CA ARG A 70 -1.70 12.22 15.67
C ARG A 70 -0.59 12.10 16.71
N VAL A 71 0.67 12.16 16.27
CA VAL A 71 1.86 12.16 17.10
C VAL A 71 2.65 13.42 16.75
N PRO A 72 3.31 14.10 17.71
CA PRO A 72 4.15 15.25 17.40
C PRO A 72 5.14 14.93 16.27
N PRO A 73 5.26 15.79 15.24
CA PRO A 73 6.16 15.56 14.14
C PRO A 73 7.63 15.68 14.59
N PRO A 74 8.61 15.23 13.77
CA PRO A 74 10.02 15.34 14.08
C PRO A 74 10.40 16.78 14.49
N GLY A 75 11.24 16.91 15.52
CA GLY A 75 11.68 18.21 16.06
C GLY A 75 10.70 18.91 17.00
N LYS A 76 9.42 18.49 17.07
CA LYS A 76 8.46 19.03 18.05
C LYS A 76 8.50 18.32 19.41
N ALA A 77 8.98 17.08 19.45
CA ALA A 77 9.19 16.31 20.68
C ALA A 77 10.38 15.34 20.51
N SER A 78 10.94 14.86 21.62
CA SER A 78 11.96 13.81 21.59
C SER A 78 11.38 12.48 21.07
N ASP A 79 12.20 11.63 20.45
CA ASP A 79 11.72 10.36 19.90
C ASP A 79 11.09 9.45 20.96
N ALA A 80 11.64 9.44 22.18
CA ALA A 80 11.03 8.70 23.30
C ALA A 80 9.62 9.22 23.64
N LYS A 81 9.41 10.55 23.60
CA LYS A 81 8.08 11.14 23.82
C LYS A 81 7.14 10.84 22.65
N ARG A 82 7.65 10.88 21.41
CA ARG A 82 6.89 10.51 20.20
C ARG A 82 6.46 9.04 20.25
N ASP A 83 7.35 8.13 20.66
CA ASP A 83 7.05 6.70 20.86
C ASP A 83 5.97 6.50 21.92
N ALA A 84 6.08 7.20 23.06
CA ALA A 84 5.07 7.14 24.11
C ALA A 84 3.70 7.64 23.63
N THR A 85 3.65 8.78 22.93
CA THR A 85 2.41 9.32 22.36
C THR A 85 1.82 8.40 21.28
N ALA A 86 2.66 7.82 20.43
CA ALA A 86 2.23 6.84 19.44
C ALA A 86 1.57 5.61 20.11
N ALA A 87 2.19 5.07 21.17
CA ALA A 87 1.65 3.94 21.92
C ALA A 87 0.33 4.29 22.63
N GLU A 88 0.20 5.51 23.15
CA GLU A 88 -1.03 6.01 23.79
C GLU A 88 -2.19 6.14 22.79
N VAL A 89 -1.94 6.75 21.63
CA VAL A 89 -2.93 6.92 20.57
C VAL A 89 -3.40 5.57 20.00
N LEU A 90 -2.48 4.61 19.87
CA LEU A 90 -2.80 3.23 19.48
C LEU A 90 -3.50 2.44 20.60
N GLY A 91 -3.52 2.95 21.83
CA GLY A 91 -4.09 2.26 22.99
C GLY A 91 -3.28 1.04 23.44
N ILE A 92 -1.99 1.01 23.13
CA ILE A 92 -1.07 -0.10 23.41
C ILE A 92 0.00 0.26 24.45
N ALA A 93 -0.02 1.47 25.01
CA ALA A 93 0.95 1.93 26.02
C ALA A 93 1.11 0.95 27.20
N PHE A 94 0.01 0.33 27.64
CA PHE A 94 0.01 -0.66 28.73
C PHE A 94 0.87 -1.90 28.46
N LEU A 95 1.19 -2.21 27.19
CA LEU A 95 2.06 -3.32 26.82
C LEU A 95 3.52 -3.03 27.19
N ALA A 96 3.95 -1.76 27.12
CA ALA A 96 5.30 -1.37 27.50
C ALA A 96 5.53 -1.41 29.02
N GLU A 97 4.46 -1.45 29.80
CA GLU A 97 4.49 -1.49 31.27
C GLU A 97 4.43 -2.92 31.83
N GLN A 98 4.21 -3.95 30.99
CA GLN A 98 4.16 -5.34 31.45
C GLN A 98 5.53 -5.85 31.91
N GLU A 99 5.54 -6.77 32.86
CA GLU A 99 6.77 -7.47 33.26
C GLU A 99 7.36 -8.22 32.05
N GLY A 100 8.66 -8.06 31.79
CA GLY A 100 9.33 -8.62 30.61
C GLY A 100 9.12 -7.83 29.31
N ALA A 101 8.40 -6.70 29.32
CA ALA A 101 8.17 -5.91 28.12
C ALA A 101 9.47 -5.36 27.53
N ARG A 102 10.45 -5.00 28.36
CA ARG A 102 11.72 -4.44 27.90
C ARG A 102 12.49 -5.42 27.02
N GLU A 103 12.52 -6.70 27.40
CA GLU A 103 13.18 -7.77 26.66
C GLU A 103 12.39 -8.14 25.40
N ASN A 104 11.05 -8.21 25.50
CA ASN A 104 10.19 -8.60 24.38
C ASN A 104 10.01 -7.51 23.32
N LEU A 105 10.11 -6.23 23.70
CA LEU A 105 9.99 -5.09 22.79
C LEU A 105 11.35 -4.59 22.30
N ASP A 106 12.45 -5.29 22.63
CA ASP A 106 13.77 -4.99 22.12
C ASP A 106 13.77 -5.07 20.58
N PRO A 107 14.32 -4.07 19.85
CA PRO A 107 14.28 -4.01 18.39
C PRO A 107 14.91 -5.22 17.68
N SER A 108 15.77 -5.99 18.34
CA SER A 108 16.36 -7.21 17.80
C SER A 108 15.36 -8.37 17.71
N THR A 109 14.32 -8.36 18.54
CA THR A 109 13.28 -9.40 18.59
C THR A 109 12.21 -9.18 17.52
N ASN A 110 11.48 -10.25 17.15
CA ASN A 110 10.37 -10.13 16.19
C ASN A 110 9.23 -9.25 16.74
N ALA A 111 8.91 -9.37 18.03
CA ALA A 111 7.88 -8.56 18.68
C ALA A 111 8.30 -7.08 18.75
N GLY A 112 9.56 -6.77 19.07
CA GLY A 112 10.09 -5.41 19.00
C GLY A 112 10.05 -4.82 17.59
N LYS A 113 10.38 -5.59 16.55
CA LYS A 113 10.23 -5.15 15.15
C LYS A 113 8.78 -4.80 14.81
N GLN A 114 7.83 -5.65 15.18
CA GLN A 114 6.40 -5.39 14.97
C GLN A 114 5.92 -4.16 15.75
N TRP A 115 6.36 -4.01 17.01
CA TRP A 115 6.09 -2.84 17.83
C TRP A 115 6.61 -1.55 17.17
N ARG A 116 7.86 -1.52 16.70
CA ARG A 116 8.41 -0.37 15.98
C ARG A 116 7.60 -0.04 14.73
N ARG A 117 7.21 -1.04 13.92
CA ARG A 117 6.34 -0.83 12.75
C ARG A 117 5.01 -0.17 13.12
N LEU A 118 4.37 -0.61 14.21
CA LEU A 118 3.14 0.00 14.71
C LEU A 118 3.34 1.46 15.12
N LEU A 119 4.41 1.74 15.88
CA LEU A 119 4.72 3.11 16.31
C LEU A 119 5.04 4.03 15.13
N GLU A 120 5.84 3.57 14.15
CA GLU A 120 6.14 4.34 12.94
C GLU A 120 4.89 4.61 12.11
N GLY A 121 4.00 3.63 11.95
CA GLY A 121 2.69 3.84 11.31
C GLY A 121 1.79 4.83 12.07
N ALA A 122 1.98 5.00 13.38
CA ALA A 122 1.29 6.02 14.16
C ALA A 122 1.88 7.42 14.01
N LYS A 123 3.19 7.52 13.75
CA LYS A 123 3.91 8.78 13.51
C LYS A 123 3.74 9.33 12.09
N ALA A 124 3.30 8.50 11.14
CA ALA A 124 3.03 8.94 9.78
C ALA A 124 1.88 9.97 9.71
N PRO A 125 1.86 10.83 8.67
CA PRO A 125 0.72 11.69 8.39
C PRO A 125 -0.56 10.85 8.17
N MET A 126 -1.69 11.36 8.64
CA MET A 126 -3.00 10.75 8.44
C MET A 126 -3.58 11.18 7.07
N ALA A 127 -4.23 10.25 6.37
CA ALA A 127 -4.98 10.54 5.15
C ALA A 127 -6.35 11.17 5.47
N GLY A 128 -6.94 11.91 4.52
CA GLY A 128 -8.25 12.56 4.70
C GLY A 128 -9.36 11.60 5.16
N ARG A 129 -9.35 10.37 4.65
CA ARG A 129 -10.32 9.31 5.00
C ARG A 129 -10.07 8.63 6.35
N ASP A 130 -8.94 8.88 7.00
CA ASP A 130 -8.61 8.22 8.26
C ASP A 130 -9.51 8.72 9.37
N ARG A 131 -10.02 7.79 10.18
CA ARG A 131 -10.84 8.15 11.34
C ARG A 131 -9.97 8.61 12.50
N LEU A 132 -10.40 9.67 13.16
CA LEU A 132 -9.78 10.12 14.41
C LEU A 132 -10.06 9.09 15.51
N GLY A 133 -9.02 8.42 16.01
CA GLY A 133 -9.16 7.42 17.07
C GLY A 133 -9.73 8.01 18.37
N LEU A 134 -10.47 7.23 19.17
CA LEU A 134 -11.11 7.71 20.41
C LEU A 134 -10.12 8.34 21.42
N ARG A 135 -8.87 7.90 21.39
CA ARG A 135 -7.76 8.37 22.25
C ARG A 135 -6.99 9.56 21.69
N THR A 136 -7.34 10.03 20.49
CA THR A 136 -6.71 11.20 19.87
C THR A 136 -7.31 12.47 20.46
N HIS A 137 -6.55 13.13 21.33
CA HIS A 137 -6.93 14.39 21.96
C HIS A 137 -6.24 15.60 21.33
N GLU A 138 -5.12 15.36 20.66
CA GLU A 138 -4.30 16.38 20.00
C GLU A 138 -3.99 15.93 18.57
N LEU A 139 -4.02 16.88 17.64
CA LEU A 139 -3.56 16.74 16.28
C LEU A 139 -2.53 17.83 15.99
N TRP A 140 -1.57 17.53 15.13
CA TRP A 140 -0.53 18.45 14.70
C TRP A 140 -0.70 18.71 13.21
N LEU A 141 -0.81 19.98 12.85
CA LEU A 141 -0.94 20.42 11.48
C LEU A 141 0.37 21.05 11.07
N LEU A 142 0.97 20.47 10.04
CA LEU A 142 2.09 21.08 9.35
C LEU A 142 1.62 21.54 7.98
N PRO A 143 2.14 22.66 7.47
CA PRO A 143 1.97 22.96 6.05
C PRO A 143 2.43 21.73 5.25
N PRO A 144 1.94 21.57 4.01
CA PRO A 144 2.59 20.64 3.09
C PRO A 144 4.08 20.96 3.16
N GLU A 145 4.91 19.93 3.33
CA GLU A 145 6.33 20.17 3.06
C GLU A 145 6.38 20.75 1.65
N GLU A 146 7.21 21.79 1.40
CA GLU A 146 7.68 21.98 0.03
C GLU A 146 8.10 20.59 -0.41
N PRO A 147 7.47 20.03 -1.46
CA PRO A 147 7.45 18.59 -1.73
C PRO A 147 8.85 18.13 -1.44
N SER A 148 9.01 17.42 -0.32
CA SER A 148 10.32 16.90 -0.01
C SER A 148 10.68 16.08 -1.23
N ASP A 149 11.95 15.94 -1.59
CA ASP A 149 12.29 15.09 -2.73
C ASP A 149 11.63 13.69 -2.62
N ASP A 150 11.11 13.31 -1.45
CA ASP A 150 10.29 12.15 -1.14
C ASP A 150 8.78 12.19 -1.48
N GLU A 151 8.15 13.35 -1.68
CA GLU A 151 6.80 13.45 -2.27
C GLU A 151 6.92 13.26 -3.79
N GLU A 152 7.12 11.99 -4.18
CA GLU A 152 7.11 11.52 -5.57
C GLU A 152 5.91 12.15 -6.30
N GLU A 153 6.15 12.76 -7.46
CA GLU A 153 5.10 13.15 -8.41
C GLU A 153 4.05 12.04 -8.42
N ALA A 154 2.88 12.31 -7.82
CA ALA A 154 1.90 11.29 -7.57
C ALA A 154 1.60 10.61 -8.90
N VAL A 155 2.12 9.40 -9.07
CA VAL A 155 1.98 8.65 -10.31
C VAL A 155 0.53 8.23 -10.36
N ASN A 156 -0.30 9.08 -10.98
CA ASN A 156 -1.73 8.88 -11.09
C ASN A 156 -2.04 7.86 -12.19
N ILE A 157 -1.46 6.67 -12.05
CA ILE A 157 -1.79 5.50 -12.84
C ILE A 157 -2.90 4.79 -12.07
N GLU A 158 -4.12 4.82 -12.60
CA GLU A 158 -5.25 4.08 -12.04
C GLU A 158 -4.90 2.58 -11.98
N VAL A 159 -4.59 2.10 -10.78
CA VAL A 159 -4.30 0.70 -10.52
C VAL A 159 -5.62 -0.06 -10.52
N GLU A 160 -5.66 -1.16 -11.28
CA GLU A 160 -6.80 -2.07 -11.28
C GLU A 160 -7.09 -2.58 -9.87
N GLU A 161 -8.36 -2.78 -9.52
CA GLU A 161 -8.74 -3.33 -8.22
C GLU A 161 -8.33 -4.81 -8.15
N HIS A 162 -7.58 -5.16 -7.11
CA HIS A 162 -7.12 -6.53 -6.87
C HIS A 162 -7.69 -7.07 -5.55
N VAL A 163 -7.85 -8.38 -5.49
CA VAL A 163 -8.23 -9.11 -4.28
C VAL A 163 -7.19 -10.19 -3.98
N VAL A 164 -6.96 -10.42 -2.69
CA VAL A 164 -6.11 -11.51 -2.22
C VAL A 164 -6.98 -12.74 -2.04
N VAL A 165 -6.63 -13.81 -2.76
CA VAL A 165 -7.24 -15.13 -2.61
C VAL A 165 -6.34 -15.96 -1.71
N HIS A 166 -6.88 -16.43 -0.60
CA HIS A 166 -6.20 -17.36 0.30
C HIS A 166 -6.42 -18.79 -0.19
N ALA A 167 -5.33 -19.51 -0.42
CA ALA A 167 -5.38 -20.88 -0.91
C ALA A 167 -4.72 -21.84 0.08
N THR A 168 -5.32 -23.01 0.25
CA THR A 168 -4.75 -24.12 1.03
C THR A 168 -4.65 -25.38 0.18
N CYS A 169 -3.68 -26.26 0.40
CA CYS A 169 -3.60 -27.52 -0.33
C CYS A 169 -4.18 -28.69 0.48
N GLN A 170 -5.06 -29.49 -0.14
CA GLN A 170 -5.44 -30.79 0.39
C GLN A 170 -4.25 -31.73 0.29
N GLN A 171 -3.81 -32.27 1.41
CA GLN A 171 -2.72 -33.23 1.43
C GLN A 171 -3.22 -34.60 1.00
N ALA A 172 -2.56 -35.19 0.00
CA ALA A 172 -2.85 -36.56 -0.43
C ALA A 172 -1.95 -37.59 0.29
N ASN A 173 -0.80 -37.19 0.84
CA ASN A 173 0.13 -38.13 1.48
C ASN A 173 0.95 -37.50 2.63
N VAL A 174 1.51 -38.37 3.47
CA VAL A 174 2.33 -38.01 4.66
C VAL A 174 3.65 -37.34 4.26
N LYS A 175 4.15 -37.56 3.05
CA LYS A 175 5.40 -36.94 2.57
C LYS A 175 5.19 -35.44 2.27
N ASP A 176 4.05 -35.10 1.70
CA ASP A 176 3.64 -33.73 1.40
C ASP A 176 3.24 -32.96 2.67
N PHE A 177 2.96 -33.67 3.77
CA PHE A 177 2.75 -33.09 5.09
C PHE A 177 3.94 -32.23 5.55
N PHE A 178 5.16 -32.60 5.17
CA PHE A 178 6.38 -31.90 5.57
C PHE A 178 6.83 -30.80 4.60
N SER A 179 6.09 -30.55 3.50
CA SER A 179 6.38 -29.39 2.65
C SER A 179 6.08 -28.09 3.41
N ALA A 180 7.03 -27.14 3.37
CA ALA A 180 7.06 -25.97 4.25
C ALA A 180 5.96 -24.92 3.99
N THR A 181 5.18 -25.07 2.92
CA THR A 181 4.19 -24.09 2.49
C THR A 181 2.86 -24.80 2.21
N ARG A 182 1.94 -24.76 3.18
CA ARG A 182 0.62 -25.42 3.10
C ARG A 182 -0.47 -24.49 2.59
N ASP A 183 -0.19 -23.21 2.66
CA ASP A 183 -1.05 -22.11 2.33
C ASP A 183 -0.25 -21.05 1.57
N CYS A 184 -0.94 -20.37 0.67
CA CYS A 184 -0.39 -19.22 -0.03
C CYS A 184 -1.48 -18.19 -0.29
N ASN A 185 -1.04 -16.96 -0.48
CA ASN A 185 -1.86 -15.84 -0.87
C ASN A 185 -1.60 -15.54 -2.34
N ILE A 186 -2.66 -15.23 -3.08
CA ILE A 186 -2.59 -15.03 -4.53
C ILE A 186 -3.28 -13.71 -4.83
N LEU A 187 -2.55 -12.74 -5.36
CA LEU A 187 -3.12 -11.48 -5.80
C LEU A 187 -3.68 -11.65 -7.21
N VAL A 188 -4.99 -11.47 -7.36
CA VAL A 188 -5.71 -11.56 -8.63
C VAL A 188 -6.59 -10.32 -8.84
N PRO A 189 -6.94 -9.96 -10.09
CA PRO A 189 -7.91 -8.90 -10.35
C PRO A 189 -9.26 -9.18 -9.66
N ALA A 190 -9.98 -8.13 -9.26
CA ALA A 190 -11.32 -8.27 -8.71
C ALA A 190 -12.25 -8.97 -9.72
N GLY A 191 -12.95 -10.01 -9.26
CA GLY A 191 -13.81 -10.83 -10.12
C GLY A 191 -13.06 -11.85 -11.00
N ALA A 192 -11.76 -12.09 -10.75
CA ALA A 192 -10.99 -13.07 -11.50
C ALA A 192 -11.62 -14.46 -11.51
N THR A 193 -11.38 -15.17 -12.62
CA THR A 193 -11.80 -16.56 -12.84
C THR A 193 -10.74 -17.55 -12.37
N VAL A 194 -11.14 -18.83 -12.24
CA VAL A 194 -10.20 -19.91 -11.91
C VAL A 194 -9.10 -20.04 -12.97
N ALA A 195 -9.39 -19.78 -14.25
CA ALA A 195 -8.37 -19.75 -15.31
C ALA A 195 -7.27 -18.71 -15.03
N GLN A 196 -7.66 -17.49 -14.65
CA GLN A 196 -6.71 -16.41 -14.34
C GLN A 196 -5.91 -16.71 -13.07
N LEU A 197 -6.52 -17.31 -12.05
CA LEU A 197 -5.79 -17.78 -10.87
C LEU A 197 -4.73 -18.83 -11.24
N ARG A 198 -5.06 -19.77 -12.14
CA ARG A 198 -4.09 -20.76 -12.64
C ARG A 198 -2.94 -20.09 -13.40
N GLU A 199 -3.25 -19.08 -14.19
CA GLU A 199 -2.26 -18.30 -14.92
C GLU A 199 -1.26 -17.59 -13.99
N VAL A 200 -1.73 -17.04 -12.87
CA VAL A 200 -0.87 -16.43 -11.84
C VAL A 200 0.05 -17.47 -11.17
N LEU A 201 -0.46 -18.68 -10.91
CA LEU A 201 0.30 -19.74 -10.26
C LEU A 201 1.28 -20.44 -11.20
N GLY A 202 0.99 -20.47 -12.51
CA GLY A 202 1.78 -21.17 -13.52
C GLY A 202 2.05 -22.62 -13.13
N ASP A 203 3.31 -23.04 -13.23
CA ASP A 203 3.74 -24.41 -12.92
C ASP A 203 3.60 -24.79 -11.43
N SER A 204 3.33 -23.82 -10.54
CA SER A 204 3.07 -24.10 -9.12
C SER A 204 1.74 -24.83 -8.91
N LEU A 205 0.79 -24.69 -9.84
CA LEU A 205 -0.49 -25.39 -9.82
C LEU A 205 -0.62 -26.28 -11.06
N PRO A 206 -0.34 -27.59 -10.94
CA PRO A 206 -0.44 -28.52 -12.07
C PRO A 206 -1.79 -28.43 -12.78
N SER A 207 -1.82 -28.61 -14.10
CA SER A 207 -3.07 -28.56 -14.88
C SER A 207 -4.10 -29.61 -14.45
N SER A 208 -3.65 -30.73 -13.86
CA SER A 208 -4.51 -31.77 -13.27
C SER A 208 -5.07 -31.40 -11.89
N ALA A 209 -4.51 -30.40 -11.21
CA ALA A 209 -4.96 -29.98 -9.89
C ALA A 209 -6.33 -29.31 -9.97
N LYS A 210 -7.23 -29.67 -9.07
CA LYS A 210 -8.57 -29.07 -8.95
C LYS A 210 -8.50 -27.87 -8.01
N VAL A 211 -9.12 -26.77 -8.42
CA VAL A 211 -9.41 -25.64 -7.54
C VAL A 211 -10.80 -25.84 -6.96
N MET A 212 -10.92 -25.85 -5.65
CA MET A 212 -12.15 -26.17 -4.94
C MET A 212 -12.53 -25.05 -4.00
N ALA A 213 -13.82 -24.89 -3.74
CA ALA A 213 -14.32 -23.95 -2.75
C ALA A 213 -15.52 -24.54 -2.00
N ASP A 214 -15.74 -24.07 -0.77
CA ASP A 214 -16.91 -24.47 0.00
C ASP A 214 -18.16 -23.74 -0.51
N ARG A 215 -19.19 -24.51 -0.88
CA ARG A 215 -20.49 -23.98 -1.28
C ARG A 215 -21.53 -24.35 -0.25
N LYS A 216 -22.29 -23.33 0.20
CA LYS A 216 -23.50 -23.53 1.00
C LYS A 216 -24.34 -24.64 0.36
N SER A 217 -24.68 -25.67 1.14
CA SER A 217 -25.42 -26.90 0.76
C SER A 217 -24.68 -28.02 0.02
N ARG A 218 -23.50 -27.79 -0.57
CA ARG A 218 -22.76 -28.82 -1.32
C ARG A 218 -21.41 -29.18 -0.70
N GLY A 219 -20.95 -28.41 0.29
CA GLY A 219 -19.63 -28.56 0.87
C GLY A 219 -18.55 -28.20 -0.15
N LEU A 220 -17.42 -28.89 -0.09
CA LEU A 220 -16.27 -28.63 -0.96
C LEU A 220 -16.53 -29.13 -2.40
N VAL A 221 -16.59 -28.22 -3.36
CA VAL A 221 -16.86 -28.52 -4.78
C VAL A 221 -15.73 -27.99 -5.66
N ALA A 222 -15.34 -28.76 -6.67
CA ALA A 222 -14.39 -28.31 -7.69
C ALA A 222 -15.03 -27.25 -8.61
N LEU A 223 -14.35 -26.12 -8.76
CA LEU A 223 -14.73 -25.01 -9.62
C LEU A 223 -14.23 -25.26 -11.05
N LYS A 224 -14.99 -24.78 -12.03
CA LYS A 224 -14.60 -24.72 -13.44
C LYS A 224 -13.73 -23.50 -13.70
N ASP A 225 -12.91 -23.57 -14.74
CA ASP A 225 -12.01 -22.48 -15.16
C ASP A 225 -12.74 -21.16 -15.45
N SER A 226 -14.00 -21.22 -15.90
CA SER A 226 -14.83 -20.04 -16.18
C SER A 226 -15.57 -19.47 -14.96
N GLU A 227 -15.51 -20.12 -13.80
CA GLU A 227 -16.16 -19.63 -12.59
C GLU A 227 -15.29 -18.60 -11.87
N ALA A 228 -15.94 -17.60 -11.25
CA ALA A 228 -15.25 -16.63 -10.42
C ALA A 228 -14.61 -17.32 -9.21
N VAL A 229 -13.38 -16.91 -8.89
CA VAL A 229 -12.64 -17.39 -7.74
C VAL A 229 -13.16 -16.70 -6.47
N PRO A 230 -13.60 -17.46 -5.45
CA PRO A 230 -13.94 -16.88 -4.15
C PRO A 230 -12.68 -16.51 -3.37
N PRO A 231 -12.80 -15.71 -2.29
CA PRO A 231 -11.65 -15.29 -1.48
C PRO A 231 -10.86 -16.44 -0.83
N GLU A 232 -11.49 -17.61 -0.64
CA GLU A 232 -10.85 -18.79 -0.08
C GLU A 232 -11.03 -20.00 -1.00
N VAL A 233 -9.92 -20.65 -1.35
CA VAL A 233 -9.91 -21.85 -2.20
C VAL A 233 -9.05 -22.96 -1.61
N ARG A 234 -9.30 -24.19 -2.07
CA ARG A 234 -8.48 -25.37 -1.78
C ARG A 234 -7.98 -26.01 -3.06
N PHE A 235 -6.70 -26.33 -3.12
CA PHE A 235 -6.10 -27.07 -4.22
C PHE A 235 -6.06 -28.56 -3.90
N SER A 236 -6.26 -29.42 -4.89
CA SER A 236 -6.07 -30.86 -4.72
C SER A 236 -4.60 -31.28 -4.78
N ASP A 237 -3.75 -30.45 -5.40
CA ASP A 237 -2.30 -30.63 -5.54
C ASP A 237 -1.67 -29.24 -5.71
N PHE A 238 -0.49 -29.01 -5.14
CA PHE A 238 0.23 -27.75 -5.21
C PHE A 238 1.74 -27.98 -5.07
N LYS A 239 2.51 -27.44 -6.03
CA LYS A 239 3.98 -27.57 -6.09
C LYS A 239 4.68 -26.24 -5.83
N GLY A 240 3.93 -25.26 -5.38
CA GLY A 240 4.46 -23.93 -5.11
C GLY A 240 5.43 -23.91 -3.95
N LYS A 241 6.41 -23.01 -4.05
CA LYS A 241 7.43 -22.78 -3.01
C LYS A 241 7.20 -21.47 -2.26
N TYR A 242 6.48 -20.53 -2.87
CA TYR A 242 6.28 -19.20 -2.35
C TYR A 242 5.00 -19.12 -1.52
N ARG A 243 4.99 -18.20 -0.55
CA ARG A 243 3.80 -17.89 0.24
C ARG A 243 2.90 -16.86 -0.45
N PHE A 244 3.45 -16.11 -1.39
CA PHE A 244 2.71 -15.11 -2.14
C PHE A 244 2.97 -15.25 -3.63
N TYR A 245 1.90 -15.20 -4.40
CA TYR A 245 1.90 -15.27 -5.85
C TYR A 245 1.22 -14.05 -6.43
N VAL A 246 1.82 -13.46 -7.45
CA VAL A 246 1.28 -12.32 -8.18
C VAL A 246 1.75 -12.42 -9.62
N LYS A 247 0.91 -11.97 -10.55
CA LYS A 247 1.29 -11.70 -11.92
C LYS A 247 1.16 -10.20 -12.14
N ILE A 248 2.27 -9.54 -12.43
CA ILE A 248 2.29 -8.10 -12.66
C ILE A 248 1.61 -7.82 -14.01
N THR A 249 0.61 -6.94 -14.01
CA THR A 249 -0.04 -6.43 -15.23
C THR A 249 0.83 -5.38 -15.92
N HIS A 250 0.57 -5.07 -17.20
CA HIS A 250 1.29 -4.00 -17.91
C HIS A 250 1.23 -2.65 -17.18
N ARG A 251 0.06 -2.28 -16.65
CA ARG A 251 -0.13 -1.05 -15.87
C ARG A 251 0.70 -1.04 -14.58
N GLN A 252 0.72 -2.15 -13.86
CA GLN A 252 1.55 -2.30 -12.66
C GLN A 252 3.05 -2.27 -13.00
N ALA A 253 3.47 -2.88 -14.10
CA ALA A 253 4.86 -2.81 -14.56
C ALA A 253 5.26 -1.37 -14.92
N LEU A 254 4.40 -0.63 -15.63
CA LEU A 254 4.61 0.78 -15.92
C LEU A 254 4.72 1.61 -14.63
N LEU A 255 3.82 1.39 -13.66
CA LEU A 255 3.89 2.03 -12.35
C LEU A 255 5.21 1.73 -11.63
N ALA A 256 5.63 0.47 -11.59
CA ALA A 256 6.89 0.06 -10.96
C ALA A 256 8.11 0.75 -11.61
N MET A 257 8.17 0.76 -12.94
CA MET A 257 9.25 1.42 -13.69
C MET A 257 9.23 2.94 -13.50
N THR A 258 8.03 3.54 -13.42
CA THR A 258 7.88 4.98 -13.18
C THR A 258 8.37 5.36 -11.79
N ILE A 259 8.01 4.59 -10.75
CA ILE A 259 8.52 4.79 -9.38
C ILE A 259 10.05 4.68 -9.37
N MET A 260 10.60 3.65 -10.01
CA MET A 260 12.05 3.45 -10.08
C MET A 260 12.76 4.63 -10.80
N ARG A 261 12.27 5.03 -11.98
CA ARG A 261 12.78 6.20 -12.71
C ARG A 261 12.74 7.46 -11.84
N ASN A 262 11.58 7.75 -11.25
CA ASN A 262 11.38 8.96 -10.46
C ASN A 262 12.27 8.96 -9.20
N PHE A 263 12.51 7.80 -8.58
CA PHE A 263 13.45 7.65 -7.48
C PHE A 263 14.87 8.06 -7.89
N PHE A 264 15.39 7.52 -8.99
CA PHE A 264 16.77 7.79 -9.42
C PHE A 264 16.94 9.12 -10.15
N ARG A 265 15.87 9.77 -10.62
CA ARG A 265 15.94 11.12 -11.21
C ARG A 265 16.30 12.20 -10.16
N LYS A 266 16.10 11.92 -8.86
CA LYS A 266 16.36 12.86 -7.77
C LYS A 266 17.85 13.21 -7.67
N PRO A 267 18.22 14.50 -7.56
CA PRO A 267 19.63 14.91 -7.43
C PRO A 267 20.33 14.24 -6.24
N SER A 268 19.64 14.11 -5.11
CA SER A 268 20.16 13.45 -3.91
C SER A 268 20.54 11.98 -4.16
N GLN A 269 19.76 11.24 -4.94
CA GLN A 269 20.06 9.86 -5.30
C GLN A 269 21.18 9.77 -6.34
N GLN A 270 21.26 10.71 -7.29
CA GLN A 270 22.39 10.77 -8.22
C GLN A 270 23.71 11.05 -7.50
N SER A 271 23.74 11.98 -6.55
CA SER A 271 24.93 12.23 -5.72
C SER A 271 25.32 11.02 -4.87
N ARG A 272 24.33 10.22 -4.42
CA ARG A 272 24.60 8.95 -3.72
C ARG A 272 25.24 7.92 -4.66
N LEU A 273 24.78 7.82 -5.91
CA LEU A 273 25.42 6.95 -6.91
C LEU A 273 26.84 7.41 -7.25
N ASP A 274 27.09 8.73 -7.34
CA ASP A 274 28.44 9.28 -7.51
C ASP A 274 29.38 8.83 -6.39
N ALA A 275 28.90 8.90 -5.13
CA ALA A 275 29.67 8.46 -3.97
C ALA A 275 29.96 6.96 -4.01
N ILE A 276 28.95 6.13 -4.35
CA ILE A 276 29.12 4.68 -4.48
C ILE A 276 30.16 4.34 -5.54
N GLU A 277 30.11 4.97 -6.72
CA GLU A 277 31.07 4.73 -7.79
C GLU A 277 32.49 5.17 -7.42
N ALA A 278 32.63 6.28 -6.68
CA ALA A 278 33.92 6.78 -6.21
C ALA A 278 34.54 5.88 -5.11
N GLU A 279 33.72 5.28 -4.25
CA GLU A 279 34.16 4.42 -3.15
C GLU A 279 34.35 2.95 -3.57
N SER A 280 33.64 2.51 -4.61
CA SER A 280 33.67 1.14 -5.10
C SER A 280 34.97 0.80 -5.84
N LYS A 281 35.39 -0.46 -5.76
CA LYS A 281 36.62 -0.95 -6.41
C LYS A 281 36.39 -1.54 -7.81
N GLY A 282 35.19 -1.37 -8.35
CA GLY A 282 34.79 -1.92 -9.63
C GLY A 282 33.27 -2.02 -9.76
N GLU A 283 32.84 -2.48 -10.94
CA GLU A 283 31.43 -2.69 -11.29
C GLU A 283 30.70 -3.69 -10.37
N PRO A 284 31.31 -4.80 -9.90
CA PRO A 284 30.63 -5.74 -9.00
C PRO A 284 30.21 -5.10 -7.66
N GLU A 285 31.05 -4.27 -7.05
CA GLU A 285 30.76 -3.57 -5.80
C GLU A 285 29.68 -2.50 -6.00
N THR A 286 29.78 -1.69 -7.06
CA THR A 286 28.75 -0.70 -7.41
C THR A 286 27.40 -1.39 -7.61
N ARG A 287 27.37 -2.54 -8.29
CA ARG A 287 26.15 -3.31 -8.52
C ARG A 287 25.56 -3.89 -7.23
N ALA A 288 26.40 -4.30 -6.29
CA ALA A 288 25.95 -4.79 -4.99
C ALA A 288 25.28 -3.68 -4.16
N GLU A 289 25.87 -2.48 -4.13
CA GLU A 289 25.29 -1.33 -3.44
C GLU A 289 24.02 -0.81 -4.13
N LEU A 290 23.97 -0.79 -5.46
CA LEU A 290 22.75 -0.48 -6.20
C LEU A 290 21.63 -1.48 -5.88
N LEU A 291 21.94 -2.79 -5.85
CA LEU A 291 20.97 -3.81 -5.48
C LEU A 291 20.45 -3.58 -4.06
N LYS A 292 21.31 -3.16 -3.13
CA LYS A 292 20.91 -2.82 -1.77
C LYS A 292 19.89 -1.68 -1.75
N ILE A 293 20.16 -0.57 -2.45
CA ILE A 293 19.21 0.56 -2.60
C ILE A 293 17.87 0.05 -3.14
N LEU A 294 17.91 -0.75 -4.21
CA LEU A 294 16.70 -1.30 -4.81
C LEU A 294 15.90 -2.16 -3.82
N THR A 295 16.57 -3.06 -3.10
CA THR A 295 15.91 -3.97 -2.15
C THR A 295 15.38 -3.30 -0.89
N GLU A 296 16.10 -2.30 -0.36
CA GLU A 296 15.78 -1.67 0.92
C GLU A 296 14.83 -0.47 0.76
N GLU A 297 14.88 0.23 -0.38
CA GLU A 297 14.20 1.52 -0.54
C GLU A 297 13.20 1.53 -1.70
N VAL A 298 13.55 0.99 -2.87
CA VAL A 298 12.71 1.12 -4.08
C VAL A 298 11.62 0.04 -4.13
N TYR A 299 12.00 -1.23 -4.02
CA TYR A 299 11.05 -2.34 -4.13
C TYR A 299 9.94 -2.33 -3.07
N PRO A 300 10.22 -2.03 -1.79
CA PRO A 300 9.15 -1.91 -0.80
C PRO A 300 8.12 -0.83 -1.14
N ARG A 301 8.55 0.29 -1.75
CA ARG A 301 7.62 1.35 -2.21
C ARG A 301 6.73 0.85 -3.34
N ILE A 302 7.32 0.19 -4.34
CA ILE A 302 6.57 -0.41 -5.45
C ILE A 302 5.52 -1.40 -4.92
N TRP A 303 5.90 -2.26 -3.97
CA TRP A 303 4.98 -3.21 -3.34
C TRP A 303 3.85 -2.55 -2.56
N ALA A 304 4.17 -1.52 -1.77
CA ALA A 304 3.17 -0.74 -1.05
C ALA A 304 2.14 -0.13 -2.01
N HIS A 305 2.58 0.45 -3.13
CA HIS A 305 1.70 1.02 -4.15
C HIS A 305 0.80 -0.02 -4.83
N MET A 306 1.24 -1.28 -4.92
CA MET A 306 0.46 -2.38 -5.50
C MET A 306 -0.40 -3.13 -4.48
N GLY A 307 -0.36 -2.76 -3.20
CA GLY A 307 -1.04 -3.50 -2.13
C GLY A 307 -0.43 -4.89 -1.87
N ILE A 308 0.85 -5.09 -2.21
CA ILE A 308 1.58 -6.33 -2.02
C ILE A 308 2.35 -6.27 -0.68
N PRO A 309 2.31 -7.32 0.16
CA PRO A 309 3.13 -7.38 1.37
C PRO A 309 4.62 -7.33 1.06
N THR A 310 5.35 -6.40 1.70
CA THR A 310 6.78 -6.14 1.41
C THR A 310 7.72 -7.28 1.82
N ASP A 311 7.27 -8.17 2.69
CA ASP A 311 8.06 -9.25 3.29
C ASP A 311 7.90 -10.61 2.59
N GLU A 312 6.98 -10.72 1.64
CA GLU A 312 6.62 -12.00 1.01
C GLU A 312 7.29 -12.24 -0.35
N LEU A 313 7.76 -11.19 -1.03
CA LEU A 313 8.36 -11.28 -2.36
C LEU A 313 9.85 -10.96 -2.34
N THR A 314 10.62 -11.81 -3.03
CA THR A 314 12.04 -11.56 -3.29
C THR A 314 12.23 -10.61 -4.47
N ALA A 315 13.36 -9.90 -4.50
CA ALA A 315 13.78 -9.10 -5.66
C ALA A 315 13.78 -9.92 -6.96
N GLY A 316 14.20 -11.20 -6.90
CA GLY A 316 14.21 -12.08 -8.05
C GLY A 316 12.81 -12.34 -8.62
N GLN A 317 11.79 -12.46 -7.76
CA GLN A 317 10.40 -12.58 -8.21
C GLN A 317 9.90 -11.30 -8.87
N MET A 318 10.21 -10.12 -8.29
CA MET A 318 9.86 -8.84 -8.93
C MET A 318 10.43 -8.75 -10.34
N MET A 319 11.75 -8.96 -10.46
CA MET A 319 12.45 -8.82 -11.73
C MET A 319 11.95 -9.85 -12.75
N GLY A 320 11.63 -11.07 -12.32
CA GLY A 320 11.05 -12.09 -13.18
C GLY A 320 9.69 -11.69 -13.76
N GLU A 321 8.81 -11.08 -12.96
CA GLU A 321 7.51 -10.61 -13.44
C GLU A 321 7.62 -9.33 -14.29
N LEU A 322 8.43 -8.35 -13.87
CA LEU A 322 8.67 -7.13 -14.66
C LEU A 322 9.29 -7.43 -16.03
N ALA A 323 10.24 -8.37 -16.08
CA ALA A 323 10.89 -8.79 -17.32
C ALA A 323 9.88 -9.27 -18.38
N ARG A 324 8.75 -9.86 -17.99
CA ARG A 324 7.72 -10.29 -18.96
C ARG A 324 6.99 -9.11 -19.61
N CYS A 325 6.88 -7.98 -18.91
CA CYS A 325 6.16 -6.81 -19.39
C CYS A 325 7.05 -5.87 -20.23
N VAL A 326 8.31 -5.68 -19.84
CA VAL A 326 9.22 -4.71 -20.51
C VAL A 326 9.53 -5.06 -21.97
N PHE A 327 9.44 -6.34 -22.36
CA PHE A 327 9.65 -6.76 -23.76
C PHE A 327 8.35 -6.83 -24.58
N ALA A 328 7.20 -6.58 -23.95
CA ALA A 328 5.89 -6.70 -24.59
C ALA A 328 5.32 -5.34 -25.02
N ASP A 329 5.79 -4.24 -24.42
CA ASP A 329 5.22 -2.91 -24.58
C ASP A 329 6.31 -1.84 -24.71
N LEU A 330 6.18 -0.97 -25.72
CA LEU A 330 7.16 0.06 -26.03
C LEU A 330 7.26 1.13 -24.93
N GLU A 331 6.12 1.58 -24.38
CA GLU A 331 6.11 2.63 -23.36
C GLU A 331 6.84 2.14 -22.10
N ILE A 332 6.55 0.89 -21.69
CA ILE A 332 7.25 0.27 -20.56
C ILE A 332 8.74 0.12 -20.85
N ALA A 333 9.12 -0.29 -22.06
CA ALA A 333 10.51 -0.42 -22.47
C ALA A 333 11.28 0.92 -22.42
N GLU A 334 10.65 2.02 -22.84
CA GLU A 334 11.25 3.35 -22.81
C GLU A 334 11.47 3.85 -21.37
N VAL A 335 10.49 3.65 -20.48
CA VAL A 335 10.64 3.99 -19.06
C VAL A 335 11.69 3.10 -18.39
N TRP A 336 11.76 1.81 -18.74
CA TRP A 336 12.80 0.90 -18.27
C TRP A 336 14.19 1.35 -18.72
N MET A 337 14.36 1.71 -20.00
CA MET A 337 15.61 2.24 -20.53
C MET A 337 16.08 3.48 -19.77
N GLU A 338 15.17 4.42 -19.51
CA GLU A 338 15.49 5.63 -18.74
C GLU A 338 15.86 5.31 -17.29
N ALA A 339 15.14 4.40 -16.63
CA ALA A 339 15.44 3.98 -15.27
C ALA A 339 16.84 3.34 -15.18
N GLU A 340 17.19 2.43 -16.10
CA GLU A 340 18.50 1.78 -16.13
C GLU A 340 19.64 2.75 -16.43
N TYR A 341 19.40 3.76 -17.29
CA TYR A 341 20.34 4.86 -17.52
C TYR A 341 20.60 5.65 -16.23
N LEU A 342 19.53 6.06 -15.53
CA LEU A 342 19.62 6.81 -14.28
C LEU A 342 20.30 6.01 -13.16
N MET A 343 20.12 4.68 -13.14
CA MET A 343 20.80 3.77 -12.21
C MET A 343 22.26 3.48 -12.56
N ARG A 344 22.75 3.95 -13.72
CA ARG A 344 24.11 3.65 -14.25
C ARG A 344 24.35 2.16 -14.46
N ASN A 345 23.29 1.40 -14.71
CA ASN A 345 23.35 -0.03 -14.91
C ASN A 345 23.57 -0.35 -16.39
N GLN A 346 24.82 -0.20 -16.84
CA GLN A 346 25.18 -0.29 -18.26
C GLN A 346 24.72 -1.58 -18.93
N GLN A 347 24.81 -2.71 -18.24
CA GLN A 347 24.41 -4.01 -18.79
C GLN A 347 22.90 -4.02 -19.10
N ASN A 348 22.06 -3.63 -18.15
CA ASN A 348 20.61 -3.62 -18.35
C ASN A 348 20.17 -2.47 -19.27
N TYR A 349 20.84 -1.33 -19.23
CA TYR A 349 20.59 -0.22 -20.16
C TYR A 349 20.69 -0.68 -21.62
N LEU A 350 21.76 -1.41 -21.98
CA LEU A 350 21.93 -1.94 -23.33
C LEU A 350 20.82 -2.95 -23.71
N MET A 351 20.36 -3.77 -22.76
CA MET A 351 19.22 -4.66 -22.99
C MET A 351 17.92 -3.88 -23.23
N ALA A 352 17.69 -2.81 -22.46
CA ALA A 352 16.52 -1.95 -22.61
C ALA A 352 16.53 -1.19 -23.94
N VAL A 353 17.69 -0.65 -24.37
CA VAL A 353 17.87 -0.06 -25.72
C VAL A 353 17.52 -1.08 -26.80
N GLY A 354 17.97 -2.33 -26.66
CA GLY A 354 17.62 -3.42 -27.57
C GLY A 354 16.11 -3.68 -27.64
N ALA A 355 15.42 -3.70 -26.51
CA ALA A 355 13.97 -3.86 -26.43
C ALA A 355 13.23 -2.70 -27.12
N VAL A 356 13.61 -1.46 -26.82
CA VAL A 356 13.06 -0.25 -27.44
C VAL A 356 13.25 -0.29 -28.97
N ASN A 357 14.46 -0.61 -29.44
CA ASN A 357 14.75 -0.67 -30.88
C ASN A 357 14.00 -1.78 -31.62
N MET A 358 13.80 -2.94 -30.97
CA MET A 358 12.94 -3.99 -31.49
C MET A 358 11.50 -3.50 -31.69
N HIS A 359 10.91 -2.84 -30.68
CA HIS A 359 9.55 -2.29 -30.79
C HIS A 359 9.47 -1.18 -31.84
N ARG A 360 10.45 -0.26 -31.88
CA ARG A 360 10.47 0.84 -32.86
C ARG A 360 10.58 0.33 -34.28
N SER A 361 11.46 -0.64 -34.54
CA SER A 361 11.57 -1.29 -35.85
C SER A 361 10.25 -1.96 -36.28
N ASN A 362 9.58 -2.68 -35.37
CA ASN A 362 8.29 -3.33 -35.66
C ASN A 362 7.17 -2.33 -36.00
N ASN A 363 7.31 -1.07 -35.57
CA ASN A 363 6.37 0.02 -35.83
C ASN A 363 6.85 0.99 -36.93
N GLY A 364 7.95 0.67 -37.65
CA GLY A 364 8.49 1.53 -38.70
C GLY A 364 9.11 2.85 -38.21
N MET A 365 9.54 2.90 -36.95
CA MET A 365 10.21 4.06 -36.34
C MET A 365 11.74 3.89 -36.37
N GLU A 366 12.47 5.01 -36.41
CA GLU A 366 13.93 5.00 -36.33
C GLU A 366 14.43 4.50 -34.97
N PRO A 367 15.54 3.75 -34.92
CA PRO A 367 16.13 3.27 -33.68
C PRO A 367 16.70 4.43 -32.84
N VAL A 368 16.75 4.22 -31.53
CA VAL A 368 17.45 5.08 -30.56
C VAL A 368 18.93 4.71 -30.55
N HIS A 369 19.79 5.73 -30.46
CA HIS A 369 21.25 5.63 -30.49
C HIS A 369 21.88 5.61 -29.10
#